data_AF-A0A3D5USN1-F1
#
_entry.id   AF-A0A3D5USN1-F1
#
_cell.length_a   1.000
_cell.length_b   1.000
_cell.length_c   1.000
_cell.angle_alpha   90.00
_cell.angle_beta   90.00
_cell.angle_gamma   90.00
#
_symmetry.space_group_name_H-M   'P 1'
#
loop_
_entity.id
_entity.type
_entity.pdbx_description
1 polymer ?
#
loop_
_entity_poly.entity_id
_entity_poly.type
_entity_poly.pdbx_seq_one_letter_code
_entity_poly.pdbx_strand_id
1 'polypeptide(L)'
;MTTDPDWEERTSVFIHADRASVDLGMMSLKTGLVVNSGALVALLAFLGSSANLNCAEMAPLIGGLVTSAYYFGIGASAAAIDTAIAYIYQSGIAGSTWANYKRRNQLEVRPAERASEIISSVAVWPMVLLAVASLTLFVFGIFEVLGAYAQTDFTQCTAINIVPKAD
;
A
#
# COMPACT_ATOMS: atom_id res chain seq x y z
N MET A 1 34.97 -26.69 -26.81
CA MET A 1 33.66 -26.36 -26.22
C MET A 1 33.62 -24.84 -26.16
N THR A 2 33.12 -24.20 -27.22
CA THR A 2 33.00 -22.74 -27.30
C THR A 2 31.73 -22.35 -26.57
N THR A 3 31.84 -21.64 -25.46
CA THR A 3 30.70 -21.01 -24.79
C THR A 3 30.08 -20.03 -25.78
N ASP A 4 28.85 -20.31 -26.19
CA ASP A 4 28.09 -19.41 -27.06
C ASP A 4 27.90 -18.07 -26.32
N PRO A 5 28.35 -16.93 -26.83
CA PRO A 5 28.19 -15.65 -26.13
C PRO A 5 26.71 -15.22 -25.97
N ASP A 6 25.78 -15.87 -26.66
CA ASP A 6 24.37 -15.48 -26.70
C ASP A 6 23.58 -15.79 -25.41
N TRP A 7 23.98 -16.80 -24.63
CA TRP A 7 23.24 -17.20 -23.42
C TRP A 7 23.48 -16.25 -22.26
N GLU A 8 24.68 -15.65 -22.15
CA GLU A 8 25.00 -14.67 -21.10
C GLU A 8 24.15 -13.40 -21.27
N GLU A 9 24.02 -12.92 -22.51
CA GLU A 9 23.20 -11.76 -22.84
C GLU A 9 21.73 -12.01 -22.48
N ARG A 10 21.15 -13.14 -22.91
CA ARG A 10 19.74 -13.48 -22.60
C ARG A 10 19.51 -13.58 -21.10
N THR A 11 20.40 -14.25 -20.37
CA THR A 11 20.24 -14.42 -18.92
C THR A 11 20.35 -13.09 -18.18
N SER A 12 21.21 -12.19 -18.65
CA SER A 12 21.33 -10.84 -18.07
C SER A 12 20.03 -10.06 -18.19
N VAL A 13 19.39 -10.06 -19.37
CA VAL A 13 18.13 -9.34 -19.62
C VAL A 13 17.02 -9.85 -18.70
N PHE A 14 16.89 -11.17 -18.54
CA PHE A 14 15.91 -11.77 -17.63
C PHE A 14 16.13 -11.35 -16.17
N ILE A 15 17.38 -11.37 -15.68
CA ILE A 15 17.70 -10.97 -14.31
C ILE A 15 17.41 -9.48 -14.08
N HIS A 16 17.69 -8.62 -15.07
CA HIS A 16 17.45 -7.19 -14.96
C HIS A 16 15.95 -6.87 -14.98
N ALA A 17 15.18 -7.55 -15.83
CA ALA A 17 13.72 -7.39 -15.88
C ALA A 17 13.03 -7.84 -14.58
N ASP A 18 13.49 -8.95 -13.99
CA ASP A 18 12.96 -9.46 -12.72
C ASP A 18 13.23 -8.49 -11.56
N ARG A 19 14.47 -8.01 -11.44
CA ARG A 19 14.84 -6.98 -10.44
C ARG A 19 14.04 -5.70 -10.60
N ALA A 20 13.92 -5.19 -11.82
CA ALA A 20 13.14 -3.98 -12.09
C ALA A 20 11.67 -4.14 -11.70
N SER A 21 11.08 -5.32 -11.95
CA SER A 21 9.69 -5.62 -11.57
C SER A 21 9.51 -5.67 -10.06
N VAL A 22 10.46 -6.27 -9.33
CA VAL A 22 10.45 -6.30 -7.86
C VAL A 22 10.60 -4.90 -7.27
N ASP A 23 11.52 -4.09 -7.80
CA ASP A 23 11.74 -2.72 -7.34
C ASP A 23 10.51 -1.84 -7.57
N LEU A 24 9.87 -1.96 -8.73
CA LEU A 24 8.60 -1.27 -9.02
C LEU A 24 7.49 -1.71 -8.07
N GLY A 25 7.36 -3.02 -7.80
CA GLY A 25 6.39 -3.56 -6.84
C GLY A 25 6.61 -3.00 -5.43
N MET A 26 7.86 -2.99 -4.97
CA MET A 26 8.25 -2.44 -3.67
C MET A 26 7.99 -0.94 -3.57
N MET A 27 8.24 -0.19 -4.65
CA MET A 27 7.97 1.25 -4.71
C MET A 27 6.46 1.53 -4.66
N SER A 28 5.66 0.76 -5.39
CA SER A 28 4.20 0.85 -5.36
C SER A 28 3.63 0.57 -3.97
N LEU A 29 4.12 -0.49 -3.31
CA LEU A 29 3.75 -0.86 -1.93
C LEU A 29 4.04 0.26 -0.92
N LYS A 30 5.26 0.79 -0.95
CA LYS A 30 5.66 1.91 -0.09
C LYS A 30 4.78 3.14 -0.34
N THR A 31 4.47 3.42 -1.60
CA THR A 31 3.60 4.53 -1.97
C THR A 31 2.20 4.33 -1.41
N GLY A 32 1.60 3.16 -1.60
CA GLY A 32 0.28 2.84 -1.05
C GLY A 32 0.21 2.98 0.47
N LEU A 33 1.24 2.51 1.18
CA LEU A 33 1.33 2.64 2.63
C LEU A 33 1.46 4.11 3.07
N VAL A 34 2.36 4.87 2.44
CA VAL A 34 2.60 6.29 2.75
C VAL A 34 1.36 7.13 2.47
N VAL A 35 0.68 6.88 1.35
CA VAL A 35 -0.50 7.65 0.95
C VAL A 35 -1.68 7.39 1.89
N ASN A 36 -1.98 6.13 2.23
CA ASN A 36 -3.06 5.81 3.18
C ASN A 36 -2.75 6.31 4.60
N SER A 37 -1.53 6.08 5.10
CA SER A 37 -1.15 6.55 6.45
C SER A 37 -1.07 8.07 6.55
N GLY A 38 -0.56 8.74 5.52
CA GLY A 38 -0.52 10.21 5.45
C GLY A 38 -1.91 10.82 5.45
N ALA A 39 -2.84 10.25 4.66
CA ALA A 39 -4.23 10.69 4.65
C ALA A 39 -4.92 10.48 6.01
N LEU A 40 -4.69 9.33 6.66
CA LEU A 40 -5.22 9.04 7.99
C LEU A 40 -4.71 10.03 9.04
N VAL A 41 -3.40 10.31 9.07
CA VAL A 41 -2.80 11.27 10.01
C VAL A 41 -3.35 12.67 9.77
N ALA A 42 -3.49 13.09 8.51
CA ALA A 42 -4.08 14.37 8.15
C ALA A 42 -5.54 14.49 8.64
N LEU A 43 -6.35 13.43 8.46
CA LEU A 43 -7.73 13.39 8.96
C LEU A 43 -7.80 13.48 10.49
N LEU A 44 -6.95 12.73 11.20
CA LEU A 44 -6.92 12.76 12.66
C LEU A 44 -6.50 14.13 13.19
N ALA A 45 -5.53 14.77 12.54
CA ALA A 45 -5.12 16.13 12.87
C ALA A 45 -6.28 17.13 12.65
N PHE A 46 -7.00 17.01 11.53
CA PHE A 46 -8.17 17.83 11.25
C PHE A 46 -9.29 17.62 12.28
N LEU A 47 -9.60 16.38 12.62
CA LEU A 47 -10.58 16.04 13.66
C LEU A 47 -10.20 16.63 15.02
N GLY A 48 -8.92 16.51 15.40
CA GLY A 48 -8.40 17.11 16.64
C GLY A 48 -8.53 18.63 16.66
N SER A 49 -8.25 19.30 15.54
CA SER A 49 -8.43 20.75 15.42
C SER A 49 -9.91 21.18 15.49
N SER A 50 -10.81 20.33 14.98
CA SER A 50 -12.25 20.61 14.91
C SER A 50 -12.99 20.28 16.22
N ALA A 51 -12.39 19.47 17.10
CA ALA A 51 -13.02 19.03 18.34
C ALA A 51 -13.42 20.17 19.30
N ASN A 52 -12.78 21.35 19.18
CA ASN A 52 -13.10 22.52 20.00
C ASN A 52 -14.18 23.42 19.39
N LEU A 53 -14.64 23.13 18.17
CA LEU A 53 -15.69 23.89 17.50
C LEU A 53 -17.06 23.33 17.94
N ASN A 54 -17.72 24.04 18.86
CA ASN A 54 -19.06 23.69 19.34
C ASN A 54 -20.16 24.01 18.32
N CYS A 55 -20.05 23.46 17.11
CA CYS A 55 -21.07 23.57 16.06
C CYS A 55 -21.82 22.25 15.93
N ALA A 56 -23.11 22.23 16.30
CA ALA A 56 -23.97 21.07 16.07
C ALA A 56 -24.03 20.67 14.58
N GLU A 57 -23.82 21.63 13.67
CA GLU A 57 -23.80 21.41 12.22
C GLU A 57 -22.53 20.71 11.70
N MET A 58 -21.49 20.53 12.53
CA MET A 58 -20.29 19.76 12.17
C MET A 58 -20.46 18.25 12.34
N ALA A 59 -21.54 17.79 12.97
CA ALA A 59 -21.81 16.36 13.15
C ALA A 59 -21.74 15.51 11.85
N PRO A 60 -22.38 15.91 10.72
CA PRO A 60 -22.27 15.16 9.46
C PRO A 60 -20.84 15.14 8.91
N LEU A 61 -20.10 16.25 9.00
CA LEU A 61 -18.69 16.31 8.60
C LEU A 61 -17.86 15.30 9.39
N ILE A 62 -17.96 15.34 10.73
CA ILE A 62 -17.20 14.44 11.62
C ILE A 62 -17.54 12.98 11.31
N GLY A 63 -18.82 12.65 11.10
CA GLY A 63 -19.25 11.31 10.73
C GLY A 63 -18.57 10.81 9.44
N GLY A 64 -18.58 11.63 8.38
CA GLY A 64 -17.94 11.26 7.11
C GLY A 64 -16.42 11.15 7.20
N LEU A 65 -15.77 12.01 7.99
CA LEU A 65 -14.32 11.94 8.22
C LEU A 65 -13.91 10.70 9.03
N VAL A 66 -14.71 10.29 10.01
CA VAL A 66 -14.49 9.04 10.77
C VAL A 66 -14.59 7.83 9.85
N THR A 67 -15.64 7.76 9.02
CA THR A 67 -15.81 6.69 8.02
C THR A 67 -14.62 6.65 7.05
N SER A 68 -14.18 7.81 6.57
CA SER A 68 -13.00 7.94 5.70
C SER A 68 -11.71 7.46 6.39
N ALA A 69 -11.53 7.80 7.68
CA ALA A 69 -10.40 7.32 8.47
C ALA A 69 -10.39 5.80 8.60
N TYR A 70 -11.55 5.15 8.72
CA TYR A 70 -11.64 3.69 8.68
C TYR A 70 -11.17 3.13 7.34
N TYR A 71 -11.59 3.71 6.20
CA TYR A 71 -11.14 3.27 4.88
C TYR A 71 -9.62 3.39 4.71
N PHE A 72 -9.02 4.52 5.10
CA PHE A 72 -7.56 4.70 5.05
C PHE A 72 -6.82 3.77 6.01
N GLY A 73 -7.37 3.51 7.20
CA GLY A 73 -6.79 2.57 8.16
C GLY A 73 -6.76 1.12 7.66
N ILE A 74 -7.87 0.66 7.06
CA ILE A 74 -7.93 -0.67 6.43
C ILE A 74 -7.02 -0.72 5.20
N GLY A 75 -7.00 0.34 4.37
CA GLY A 75 -6.11 0.45 3.22
C GLY A 75 -4.63 0.39 3.59
N ALA A 76 -4.23 1.10 4.65
CA ALA A 76 -2.87 1.05 5.19
C ALA A 76 -2.51 -0.34 5.73
N SER A 77 -3.44 -0.98 6.45
CA SER A 77 -3.25 -2.34 6.98
C SER A 77 -3.09 -3.37 5.85
N ALA A 78 -3.90 -3.27 4.80
CA ALA A 78 -3.77 -4.12 3.62
C ALA A 78 -2.41 -3.95 2.94
N ALA A 79 -1.94 -2.71 2.75
CA ALA A 79 -0.61 -2.44 2.18
C ALA A 79 0.53 -2.98 3.06
N ALA A 80 0.40 -2.90 4.39
CA ALA A 80 1.38 -3.44 5.32
C ALA A 80 1.45 -4.98 5.27
N ILE A 81 0.30 -5.65 5.23
CA ILE A 81 0.22 -7.11 5.05
C ILE A 81 0.82 -7.51 3.71
N ASP A 82 0.47 -6.82 2.63
CA ASP A 82 1.02 -7.09 1.31
C ASP A 82 2.56 -6.96 1.28
N THR A 83 3.09 -5.90 1.91
CA THR A 83 4.53 -5.70 2.08
C THR A 83 5.20 -6.85 2.85
N ALA A 84 4.53 -7.37 3.90
CA ALA A 84 5.06 -8.50 4.66
C ALA A 84 5.09 -9.79 3.83
N ILE A 85 4.05 -10.06 3.04
CA ILE A 85 4.01 -11.23 2.14
C ILE A 85 5.08 -11.08 1.05
N ALA A 86 5.22 -9.88 0.45
CA ALA A 86 6.24 -9.59 -0.54
C ALA A 86 7.66 -9.83 0.00
N TYR A 87 7.92 -9.42 1.25
CA TYR A 87 9.20 -9.67 1.91
C TYR A 87 9.48 -11.17 2.12
N ILE A 88 8.49 -11.93 2.59
CA ILE A 88 8.61 -13.39 2.78
C ILE A 88 8.89 -14.07 1.43
N TYR A 89 8.15 -13.69 0.40
CA TYR A 89 8.33 -14.20 -0.96
C TYR A 89 9.73 -13.93 -1.51
N GLN A 90 10.19 -12.68 -1.42
CA GLN A 90 11.52 -12.29 -1.87
C GLN A 90 12.62 -13.03 -1.09
N SER A 91 12.45 -13.20 0.23
CA SER A 91 13.38 -13.96 1.07
C SER A 91 13.46 -15.44 0.66
N GLY A 92 12.30 -16.04 0.32
CA GLY A 92 12.22 -17.41 -0.17
C GLY A 92 12.92 -17.59 -1.52
N ILE A 93 12.69 -16.67 -2.47
CA ILE A 93 13.39 -16.67 -3.76
C ILE A 93 14.89 -16.55 -3.54
N ALA A 94 15.34 -15.53 -2.81
CA ALA A 94 16.76 -15.31 -2.57
C ALA A 94 17.46 -16.52 -1.92
N GLY A 95 16.80 -17.16 -0.95
CA GLY A 95 17.28 -18.40 -0.34
C GLY A 95 17.39 -19.56 -1.33
N SER A 96 16.37 -19.74 -2.19
CA SER A 96 16.38 -20.78 -3.22
C SER A 96 17.46 -20.54 -4.28
N THR A 97 17.66 -19.29 -4.71
CA THR A 97 18.71 -18.89 -5.64
C THR A 97 20.10 -19.14 -5.06
N TRP A 98 20.30 -18.79 -3.78
CA TRP A 98 21.56 -19.07 -3.08
C TRP A 98 21.85 -20.56 -2.95
N ALA A 99 20.83 -21.36 -2.58
CA ALA A 99 20.95 -22.82 -2.51
C ALA A 99 21.27 -23.43 -3.88
N ASN A 100 20.67 -22.92 -4.96
CA ASN A 100 20.94 -23.35 -6.32
C ASN A 100 22.34 -22.94 -6.79
N TYR A 101 22.80 -21.75 -6.44
CA TYR A 101 24.18 -21.29 -6.71
C TYR A 101 25.20 -22.22 -6.03
N LYS A 102 24.99 -22.53 -4.74
CA LYS A 102 25.85 -23.47 -4.00
C LYS A 102 25.85 -24.86 -4.62
N ARG A 103 24.69 -25.37 -5.02
CA ARG A 103 24.54 -26.69 -5.67
C ARG A 103 25.23 -26.77 -7.04
N ARG A 104 25.06 -25.75 -7.90
CA ARG A 104 25.74 -25.69 -9.21
C ARG A 104 27.25 -25.70 -9.06
N ASN A 105 27.78 -25.00 -8.05
CA ASN A 105 29.20 -25.00 -7.75
C ASN A 105 29.71 -26.32 -7.12
N GLN A 106 28.81 -27.25 -6.76
CA GLN A 106 29.13 -28.55 -6.16
C GLN A 106 28.90 -29.75 -7.10
N LEU A 107 28.69 -29.54 -8.41
CA LEU A 107 28.52 -30.57 -9.46
C LEU A 107 27.38 -31.60 -9.24
N GLU A 108 26.55 -31.49 -8.21
CA GLU A 108 25.38 -32.36 -8.04
C GLU A 108 24.17 -31.81 -8.83
N VAL A 109 23.93 -32.42 -9.99
CA VAL A 109 22.74 -32.15 -10.82
C VAL A 109 21.57 -32.98 -10.28
N ARG A 110 20.80 -32.42 -9.36
CA ARG A 110 19.46 -32.95 -9.03
C ARG A 110 18.37 -32.24 -9.87
N PRO A 111 17.32 -32.96 -10.30
CA PRO A 111 16.24 -32.37 -11.09
C PRO A 111 15.53 -31.27 -10.32
N ALA A 112 15.18 -30.19 -11.02
CA ALA A 112 14.50 -29.02 -10.46
C ALA A 112 13.17 -29.43 -9.78
N GLU A 113 13.02 -29.07 -8.50
CA GLU A 113 11.81 -29.33 -7.73
C GLU A 113 10.65 -28.47 -8.26
N ARG A 114 9.70 -29.11 -8.97
CA ARG A 114 8.42 -28.51 -9.42
C ARG A 114 7.64 -27.77 -8.32
N ALA A 115 7.94 -28.02 -7.05
CA ALA A 115 7.29 -27.38 -5.92
C ALA A 115 7.51 -25.85 -5.90
N SER A 116 8.68 -25.34 -6.30
CA SER A 116 8.94 -23.90 -6.24
C SER A 116 8.13 -23.10 -7.27
N GLU A 117 7.89 -23.68 -8.45
CA GLU A 117 7.10 -23.05 -9.52
C GLU A 117 5.64 -22.84 -9.08
N ILE A 118 5.04 -23.86 -8.47
CA ILE A 118 3.64 -23.80 -8.01
C ILE A 118 3.47 -22.78 -6.89
N ILE A 119 4.38 -22.79 -5.91
CA ILE A 119 4.34 -21.84 -4.79
C ILE A 119 4.46 -20.40 -5.30
N SER A 120 5.31 -20.16 -6.31
CA SER A 120 5.48 -18.83 -6.88
C SER A 120 4.22 -18.30 -7.56
N SER A 121 3.53 -19.14 -8.33
CA SER A 121 2.31 -18.74 -9.04
C SER A 121 1.15 -18.43 -8.09
N VAL A 122 1.01 -19.19 -7.00
CA VAL A 122 -0.09 -19.02 -6.05
C VAL A 122 0.11 -17.79 -5.15
N ALA A 123 1.36 -17.46 -4.80
CA ALA A 123 1.67 -16.35 -3.89
C ALA A 123 1.47 -14.95 -4.51
N VAL A 124 1.51 -14.83 -5.84
CA VAL A 124 1.37 -13.53 -6.53
C VAL A 124 -0.06 -12.99 -6.47
N TRP A 125 -1.07 -13.85 -6.63
CA TRP A 125 -2.47 -13.44 -6.62
C TRP A 125 -2.94 -12.70 -5.36
N PRO A 126 -2.67 -13.20 -4.13
CA PRO A 126 -3.08 -12.47 -2.94
C PRO A 126 -2.37 -11.11 -2.81
N MET A 127 -1.12 -10.98 -3.27
CA MET A 127 -0.43 -9.68 -3.25
C MET A 127 -1.13 -8.67 -4.17
N VAL A 128 -1.39 -9.06 -5.42
CA VAL A 128 -2.09 -8.20 -6.39
C VAL A 128 -3.46 -7.80 -5.86
N LEU A 129 -4.21 -8.74 -5.25
CA LEU A 129 -5.51 -8.44 -4.66
C LEU A 129 -5.42 -7.46 -3.49
N LEU A 130 -4.43 -7.61 -2.60
CA LEU A 130 -4.24 -6.70 -1.47
C LEU A 130 -3.80 -5.30 -1.93
N ALA A 131 -2.91 -5.21 -2.92
CA ALA A 131 -2.49 -3.95 -3.51
C ALA A 131 -3.69 -3.21 -4.15
N VAL A 132 -4.49 -3.91 -4.96
CA VAL A 132 -5.69 -3.34 -5.60
C VAL A 132 -6.73 -2.95 -4.55
N ALA A 133 -6.96 -3.79 -3.53
CA ALA A 133 -7.87 -3.47 -2.44
C ALA A 133 -7.43 -2.22 -1.68
N SER A 134 -6.13 -2.10 -1.34
CA SER A 134 -5.58 -0.92 -0.67
C SER A 134 -5.80 0.37 -1.47
N LEU A 135 -5.54 0.33 -2.79
CA LEU A 135 -5.77 1.47 -3.67
C LEU A 135 -7.26 1.82 -3.80
N THR A 136 -8.12 0.82 -3.88
CA THR A 136 -9.57 1.01 -4.00
C THR A 136 -10.14 1.62 -2.73
N LEU A 137 -9.70 1.14 -1.55
CA LEU A 137 -10.08 1.72 -0.25
C LEU A 137 -9.62 3.17 -0.11
N PHE A 138 -8.44 3.50 -0.62
CA PHE A 138 -7.97 4.88 -0.65
C PHE A 138 -8.90 5.79 -1.49
N VAL A 139 -9.28 5.35 -2.69
CA VAL A 139 -10.19 6.11 -3.56
C VAL A 139 -11.57 6.26 -2.91
N PHE A 140 -12.11 5.21 -2.29
CA PHE A 140 -13.38 5.32 -1.55
C PHE A 140 -13.28 6.29 -0.36
N GLY A 141 -12.17 6.24 0.39
CA GLY A 141 -11.92 7.19 1.48
C GLY A 141 -11.92 8.63 1.00
N ILE A 142 -11.37 8.93 -0.18
CA ILE A 142 -11.44 10.27 -0.79
C ILE A 142 -12.89 10.66 -1.08
N PHE A 143 -13.68 9.79 -1.68
CA PHE A 143 -15.08 10.11 -2.01
C PHE A 143 -15.93 10.38 -0.77
N GLU A 144 -15.71 9.66 0.32
CA GLU A 144 -16.37 9.91 1.61
C GLU A 144 -15.98 11.28 2.19
N VAL A 145 -14.69 11.64 2.15
CA VAL A 145 -14.25 12.99 2.58
C VAL A 145 -14.94 14.06 1.74
N LEU A 146 -14.92 13.93 0.41
CA LEU A 146 -15.54 14.90 -0.49
C LEU A 146 -17.06 14.99 -0.29
N GLY A 147 -17.73 13.85 -0.06
CA GLY A 147 -19.14 13.79 0.27
C GLY A 147 -19.47 14.50 1.58
N ALA A 148 -18.65 14.32 2.61
CA ALA A 148 -18.80 14.98 3.90
C ALA A 148 -18.67 16.50 3.78
N TYR A 149 -17.71 16.99 2.99
CA TYR A 149 -17.57 18.42 2.70
C TYR A 149 -18.75 18.99 1.92
N ALA A 150 -19.27 18.26 0.93
CA ALA A 150 -20.39 18.72 0.11
C ALA A 150 -21.71 18.88 0.89
N GLN A 151 -21.87 18.13 1.99
CA GLN A 151 -23.07 18.18 2.84
C GLN A 151 -23.00 19.22 3.96
N THR A 152 -21.82 19.79 4.23
CA THR A 152 -21.62 20.69 5.39
C THR A 152 -21.78 22.14 4.96
N ASP A 153 -22.81 22.83 5.46
CA ASP A 153 -22.97 24.28 5.29
C ASP A 153 -22.17 25.02 6.36
N PHE A 154 -21.06 25.66 5.98
CA PHE A 154 -20.20 26.40 6.90
C PHE A 154 -20.79 27.76 7.31
N THR A 155 -21.85 28.21 6.67
CA THR A 155 -22.39 29.57 6.83
C THR A 155 -22.88 29.83 8.26
N GLN A 156 -23.42 28.82 8.95
CA GLN A 156 -24.01 29.00 10.28
C GLN A 156 -23.00 29.06 11.43
N CYS A 157 -21.82 28.44 11.28
CA CYS A 157 -20.81 28.40 12.35
C CYS A 157 -20.16 29.77 12.64
N THR A 158 -20.14 30.67 11.65
CA THR A 158 -19.54 32.00 11.78
C THR A 158 -20.38 32.99 12.59
N ALA A 159 -21.69 32.74 12.73
CA ALA A 159 -22.62 33.71 13.30
C ALA A 159 -22.56 33.84 14.84
N ILE A 160 -21.95 32.88 15.56
CA ILE A 160 -22.07 32.78 17.02
C ILE A 160 -21.04 33.64 17.78
N ASN A 161 -19.93 34.06 17.16
CA ASN A 161 -18.81 34.70 17.88
C ASN A 161 -18.66 36.22 17.71
N ILE A 162 -19.63 36.92 17.11
CA ILE A 162 -19.53 38.37 16.89
C ILE A 162 -20.56 39.17 17.72
N VAL A 163 -20.86 38.73 18.94
CA VAL A 163 -21.49 39.64 19.92
C VAL A 163 -20.34 40.32 20.68
N PRO A 164 -19.95 41.56 20.33
CA PRO A 164 -18.98 42.29 21.14
C PRO A 164 -19.55 42.41 22.55
N LYS A 165 -18.76 42.02 23.56
CA LYS A 165 -19.07 42.38 24.95
C LYS A 165 -19.11 43.91 24.99
N ALA A 166 -20.29 44.46 25.26
CA ALA A 166 -20.42 45.86 25.60
C ALA A 166 -19.81 46.05 26.99
N ASP A 167 -18.71 46.79 27.05
CA ASP A 167 -18.10 47.29 28.29
C ASP A 167 -18.93 48.43 28.89
#